data_AF-A0A833ZYA2-F1
#
_entry.id   AF-A0A833ZYA2-F1
#
_cell.length_a   1.000
_cell.length_b   1.000
_cell.length_c   1.000
_cell.angle_alpha   90.00
_cell.angle_beta   90.00
_cell.angle_gamma   90.00
#
_symmetry.space_group_name_H-M   'P 1'
#
loop_
_entity.id
_entity.type
_entity.pdbx_description
1 polymer ?
#
loop_
_entity_poly.entity_id
_entity_poly.type
_entity_poly.pdbx_seq_one_letter_code
_entity_poly.pdbx_strand_id
1 'polypeptide(L)'
;MKPLLLKIHVNPPAEVSTSLKVYQGHTLEKTYMGEDFFWAITPVAGDYILFKFDKPVNVESYLFHSGNQEHPGDMLLNTSVDVLPFKGEGLEISKETKDKRLEDGYFRIGNAYLRLVKMSLIFLNLILKQF
;
A
#
# COMPACT_ATOMS: atom_id res chain seq x y z
N MET A 1 -14.90 -4.72 -33.14
CA MET A 1 -14.88 -4.34 -31.70
C MET A 1 -13.51 -4.70 -31.14
N LYS A 2 -12.77 -3.74 -30.56
CA LYS A 2 -11.51 -4.04 -29.84
C LYS A 2 -11.90 -4.62 -28.48
N PRO A 3 -11.37 -5.77 -28.05
CA PRO A 3 -11.64 -6.26 -26.71
C PRO A 3 -11.04 -5.28 -25.70
N LEU A 4 -11.83 -4.89 -24.70
CA LEU A 4 -11.33 -4.21 -23.50
C LEU A 4 -10.43 -5.19 -22.74
N LEU A 5 -9.13 -5.14 -23.00
CA LEU A 5 -8.11 -5.89 -22.26
C LEU A 5 -7.81 -5.20 -20.92
N LEU A 6 -8.84 -4.94 -20.11
CA LEU A 6 -8.63 -4.57 -18.71
C LEU A 6 -8.33 -5.87 -17.95
N LYS A 7 -7.05 -6.25 -17.87
CA LYS A 7 -6.61 -7.24 -16.89
C LYS A 7 -6.88 -6.63 -15.51
N ILE A 8 -7.96 -7.08 -14.87
CA ILE A 8 -8.24 -6.79 -13.47
C ILE A 8 -7.04 -7.32 -12.68
N HIS A 9 -6.41 -6.44 -11.93
CA HIS A 9 -5.27 -6.80 -11.13
C HIS A 9 -5.77 -7.50 -9.85
N VAL A 10 -5.33 -8.74 -9.61
CA VAL A 10 -5.68 -9.52 -8.41
C VAL A 10 -4.57 -9.39 -7.36
N ASN A 11 -4.87 -8.77 -6.22
CA ASN A 11 -3.97 -8.68 -5.06
C ASN A 11 -3.57 -10.07 -4.53
N PRO A 12 -2.35 -10.27 -3.99
CA PRO A 12 -1.99 -11.52 -3.36
C PRO A 12 -2.84 -11.69 -2.09
N PRO A 13 -3.08 -12.91 -1.61
CA PRO A 13 -3.78 -13.10 -0.34
C PRO A 13 -3.04 -12.40 0.82
N ALA A 14 -3.76 -11.54 1.52
CA ALA A 14 -3.27 -10.85 2.69
C ALA A 14 -4.39 -10.55 3.68
N GLU A 15 -4.05 -10.62 4.96
CA GLU A 15 -4.79 -9.96 6.02
C GLU A 15 -4.46 -8.46 5.97
N VAL A 16 -5.48 -7.62 5.80
CA VAL A 16 -5.32 -6.17 5.79
C VAL A 16 -5.89 -5.58 7.06
N SER A 17 -5.19 -4.59 7.62
CA SER A 17 -5.64 -3.89 8.82
C SER A 17 -5.19 -2.44 8.81
N THR A 18 -5.86 -1.60 9.57
CA THR A 18 -5.54 -0.18 9.67
C THR A 18 -5.97 0.37 11.02
N SER A 19 -5.22 1.36 11.52
CA SER A 19 -5.65 2.17 12.67
C SER A 19 -6.63 3.28 12.29
N LEU A 20 -6.73 3.59 10.99
CA LEU A 20 -7.55 4.69 10.52
C LEU A 20 -9.04 4.38 10.72
N LYS A 21 -9.78 5.39 11.18
CA LYS A 21 -11.22 5.25 11.39
C LYS A 21 -11.96 5.25 10.05
N VAL A 22 -12.52 4.10 9.69
CA VAL A 22 -13.35 3.92 8.49
C VAL A 22 -14.53 4.89 8.51
N TYR A 23 -14.82 5.46 7.35
CA TYR A 23 -15.95 6.33 7.08
C TYR A 23 -16.96 5.64 6.17
N GLN A 24 -18.24 5.73 6.54
CA GLN A 24 -19.39 5.24 5.75
C GLN A 24 -19.32 3.76 5.30
N GLY A 25 -18.49 2.93 5.93
CA GLY A 25 -18.39 1.50 5.61
C GLY A 25 -17.60 1.17 4.35
N HIS A 26 -16.82 2.12 3.83
CA HIS A 26 -15.86 1.94 2.75
C HIS A 26 -14.51 1.46 3.32
N THR A 27 -14.39 0.14 3.51
CA THR A 27 -13.30 -0.46 4.28
C THR A 27 -12.07 -0.81 3.44
N LEU A 28 -10.95 -1.04 4.11
CA LEU A 28 -9.68 -1.37 3.47
C LEU A 28 -9.74 -2.73 2.77
N GLU A 29 -10.45 -3.69 3.37
CA GLU A 29 -10.64 -5.04 2.84
C GLU A 29 -11.34 -5.00 1.48
N LYS A 30 -12.43 -4.24 1.36
CA LYS A 30 -13.15 -4.09 0.09
C LYS A 30 -12.27 -3.49 -1.01
N THR A 31 -11.40 -2.55 -0.64
CA THR A 31 -10.44 -1.95 -1.58
C THR A 31 -9.41 -2.95 -2.03
N TYR A 32 -8.88 -3.74 -1.08
CA TYR A 32 -7.89 -4.76 -1.37
C TYR A 32 -8.46 -5.87 -2.27
N MET A 33 -9.74 -6.21 -2.10
CA MET A 33 -10.44 -7.17 -2.96
C MET A 33 -10.89 -6.57 -4.31
N GLY A 34 -10.76 -5.25 -4.49
CA GLY A 34 -11.23 -4.55 -5.70
C GLY A 34 -12.76 -4.45 -5.79
N GLU A 35 -13.46 -4.58 -4.67
CA GLU A 35 -14.93 -4.49 -4.55
C GLU A 35 -15.42 -3.05 -4.37
N ASP A 36 -14.63 -2.21 -3.71
CA ASP A 36 -14.97 -0.82 -3.36
C ASP A 36 -13.69 0.04 -3.24
N PHE A 37 -13.80 1.26 -2.73
CA PHE A 37 -12.69 2.10 -2.28
C PHE A 37 -12.60 2.17 -0.74
N PHE A 38 -11.48 2.68 -0.24
CA PHE A 38 -11.28 2.86 1.20
C PHE A 38 -11.45 4.32 1.52
N TRP A 39 -12.31 4.61 2.48
CA TRP A 39 -12.51 5.97 2.93
C TRP A 39 -12.41 6.03 4.44
N ALA A 40 -11.49 6.87 4.92
CA ALA A 40 -11.27 7.06 6.34
C ALA A 40 -11.13 8.54 6.71
N ILE A 41 -11.21 8.77 8.02
CA ILE A 41 -10.90 10.05 8.64
C ILE A 41 -9.41 10.38 8.45
N THR A 42 -9.08 11.68 8.53
CA THR A 42 -7.72 12.19 8.43
C THR A 42 -6.75 11.39 9.31
N PRO A 43 -5.69 10.80 8.73
CA PRO A 43 -4.69 10.12 9.53
C PRO A 43 -3.92 11.10 10.41
N VAL A 44 -3.58 10.67 11.60
CA VAL A 44 -2.62 11.35 12.49
C VAL A 44 -1.27 10.66 12.46
N ALA A 45 -0.22 11.32 12.97
CA ALA A 45 1.10 10.72 13.03
C ALA A 45 1.07 9.39 13.82
N GLY A 46 1.60 8.34 13.22
CA GLY A 46 1.59 6.98 13.78
C GLY A 46 0.44 6.10 13.28
N ASP A 47 -0.53 6.66 12.55
CA ASP A 47 -1.54 5.84 11.88
C ASP A 47 -0.91 4.96 10.78
N TYR A 48 -1.48 3.78 10.58
CA TYR A 48 -0.95 2.80 9.66
C TYR A 48 -2.02 2.11 8.84
N ILE A 49 -1.56 1.58 7.70
CA ILE A 49 -2.22 0.57 6.89
C ILE A 49 -1.22 -0.58 6.76
N LEU A 50 -1.65 -1.78 7.13
CA LEU A 50 -0.82 -2.96 7.19
C LEU A 50 -1.36 -4.03 6.24
N PHE A 51 -0.50 -4.51 5.36
CA PHE A 51 -0.72 -5.68 4.52
C PHE A 51 0.14 -6.82 5.04
N LYS A 52 -0.49 -7.84 5.61
CA LYS A 52 0.17 -9.04 6.09
C LYS A 52 -0.14 -10.18 5.15
N PHE A 53 0.76 -10.41 4.20
CA PHE A 53 0.62 -11.48 3.22
C PHE A 53 0.65 -12.85 3.90
N ASP A 54 -0.20 -13.76 3.43
CA ASP A 54 -0.31 -15.12 3.97
C ASP A 54 0.98 -15.93 3.75
N LYS A 55 1.74 -15.59 2.71
CA LYS A 55 3.02 -16.18 2.33
C LYS A 55 4.00 -15.08 1.96
N PRO A 56 5.33 -15.33 2.02
CA PRO A 56 6.31 -14.40 1.48
C PRO A 56 5.99 -14.09 0.01
N VAL A 57 5.85 -12.81 -0.30
CA VAL A 57 5.61 -12.32 -1.65
C VAL A 57 6.88 -11.64 -2.14
N ASN A 58 7.31 -11.99 -3.35
CA ASN A 58 8.31 -11.19 -4.06
C ASN A 58 7.63 -9.90 -4.49
N VAL A 59 7.71 -8.91 -3.61
CA VAL A 59 7.14 -7.58 -3.82
C VAL A 59 8.06 -6.82 -4.71
N GLU A 60 7.43 -6.30 -5.74
CA GLU A 60 8.15 -6.02 -6.93
C GLU A 60 7.97 -4.50 -7.29
N SER A 61 6.75 -3.98 -7.16
CA SER A 61 6.46 -2.54 -6.95
C SER A 61 5.25 -2.45 -6.03
N TYR A 62 4.73 -1.25 -5.84
CA TYR A 62 3.44 -1.00 -5.22
C TYR A 62 2.84 0.26 -5.84
N LEU A 63 1.51 0.35 -5.88
CA LEU A 63 0.80 1.53 -6.32
C LEU A 63 -0.32 1.87 -5.34
N PHE A 64 -0.16 3.00 -4.67
CA PHE A 64 -1.23 3.66 -3.94
C PHE A 64 -1.81 4.76 -4.83
N HIS A 65 -3.05 4.57 -5.26
CA HIS A 65 -3.87 5.61 -5.85
C HIS A 65 -4.66 6.28 -4.73
N SER A 66 -4.64 7.60 -4.63
CA SER A 66 -5.41 8.32 -3.61
C SER A 66 -6.13 9.49 -4.24
N GLY A 67 -7.24 9.90 -3.62
CA GLY A 67 -8.16 10.88 -4.17
C GLY A 67 -8.99 10.33 -5.33
N ASN A 68 -10.04 11.04 -5.71
CA ASN A 68 -10.84 10.74 -6.90
C ASN A 68 -11.42 12.03 -7.51
N GLN A 69 -12.27 11.93 -8.54
CA GLN A 69 -12.87 13.11 -9.17
C GLN A 69 -13.78 13.91 -8.23
N GLU A 70 -14.45 13.25 -7.29
CA GLU A 70 -15.34 13.89 -6.32
C GLU A 70 -14.55 14.51 -5.15
N HIS A 71 -13.42 13.91 -4.81
CA HIS A 71 -12.55 14.26 -3.70
C HIS A 71 -11.06 14.26 -4.14
N PRO A 72 -10.64 15.22 -4.98
CA PRO A 72 -9.28 15.24 -5.52
C PRO A 72 -8.21 15.64 -4.50
N GLY A 73 -8.63 16.24 -3.38
CA GLY A 73 -7.74 16.64 -2.28
C GLY A 73 -7.40 15.50 -1.31
N ASP A 74 -8.06 14.35 -1.44
CA ASP A 74 -7.94 13.24 -0.49
C ASP A 74 -6.69 12.39 -0.77
N MET A 75 -5.54 13.05 -0.75
CA MET A 75 -4.24 12.52 -1.16
C MET A 75 -3.43 11.98 0.02
N LEU A 76 -2.74 10.86 -0.21
CA LEU A 76 -1.70 10.36 0.69
C LEU A 76 -0.50 11.31 0.66
N LEU A 77 -0.32 12.09 1.73
CA LEU A 77 0.77 13.03 1.90
C LEU A 77 1.62 12.62 3.11
N ASN A 78 2.94 12.84 3.03
CA ASN A 78 3.88 12.61 4.14
C ASN A 78 3.85 11.18 4.72
N THR A 79 3.59 10.19 3.88
CA THR A 79 3.59 8.78 4.28
C THR A 79 4.85 8.06 3.81
N SER A 80 5.29 7.10 4.61
CA SER A 80 6.38 6.18 4.27
C SER A 80 5.86 4.79 3.95
N VAL A 81 6.63 4.04 3.16
CA VAL A 81 6.41 2.62 2.92
C VAL A 81 7.53 1.84 3.55
N ASP A 82 7.17 0.99 4.52
CA ASP A 82 8.08 0.18 5.30
C ASP A 82 7.78 -1.30 5.05
N VAL A 83 8.81 -2.14 4.89
CA VAL A 83 8.66 -3.57 4.58
C VAL A 83 9.43 -4.45 5.56
N LEU A 84 8.85 -5.61 5.90
CA LEU A 84 9.51 -6.63 6.69
C LEU A 84 9.92 -7.79 5.78
N PRO A 85 11.23 -7.98 5.51
CA PRO A 85 11.68 -9.05 4.64
C PRO A 85 11.51 -10.42 5.30
N PHE A 86 11.21 -11.43 4.48
CA PHE A 86 11.22 -12.82 4.93
C PHE A 86 12.65 -13.25 5.28
N LYS A 87 12.83 -13.81 6.49
CA LYS A 87 14.12 -14.32 6.96
C LYS A 87 14.39 -15.71 6.37
N GLY A 88 14.64 -15.76 5.06
CA GLY A 88 15.08 -16.96 4.35
C GLY A 88 16.59 -16.99 4.16
N GLU A 89 17.16 -18.19 4.01
CA GLU A 89 18.55 -18.35 3.58
C GLU A 89 18.75 -17.74 2.19
N GLY A 90 19.78 -16.91 2.03
CA GLY A 90 20.13 -16.29 0.74
C GLY A 90 19.51 -14.91 0.45
N LEU A 91 18.81 -14.29 1.40
CA LEU A 91 18.34 -12.91 1.21
C LEU A 91 19.50 -11.89 1.30
N GLU A 92 19.96 -11.42 0.14
CA GLU A 92 20.95 -10.34 0.04
C GLU A 92 20.26 -8.98 0.06
N ILE A 93 20.20 -8.36 1.24
CA ILE A 93 19.77 -6.96 1.37
C ILE A 93 20.95 -6.05 0.99
N SER A 94 20.74 -5.14 0.02
CA SER A 94 21.77 -4.18 -0.40
C SER A 94 22.25 -3.34 0.78
N LYS A 95 23.48 -2.84 0.73
CA LYS A 95 24.04 -2.00 1.80
C LYS A 95 23.18 -0.75 2.02
N GLU A 96 22.70 -0.10 0.96
CA GLU A 96 21.83 1.09 1.10
C GLU A 96 20.48 0.76 1.75
N THR A 97 19.96 -0.45 1.56
CA THR A 97 18.72 -0.88 2.21
C THR A 97 18.98 -1.20 3.68
N LYS A 98 20.13 -1.80 4.02
CA LYS A 98 20.51 -2.07 5.42
C LYS A 98 20.55 -0.82 6.29
N ASP A 99 21.00 0.30 5.73
CA ASP A 99 21.08 1.58 6.43
C ASP A 99 19.69 2.22 6.70
N LYS A 100 18.62 1.69 6.07
CA LYS A 100 17.23 2.14 6.26
C LYS A 100 16.42 1.24 7.20
N ARG A 101 17.10 0.39 7.98
CA ARG A 101 16.46 -0.49 8.95
C ARG A 101 15.95 0.30 10.16
N LEU A 102 14.70 0.04 10.53
CA LEU A 102 14.03 0.61 11.70
C LEU A 102 14.23 -0.28 12.93
N GLU A 103 13.92 0.26 14.11
CA GLU A 103 14.09 -0.44 15.40
C GLU A 103 13.24 -1.71 15.51
N ASP A 104 12.07 -1.72 14.89
CA ASP A 104 11.15 -2.88 14.82
C ASP A 104 11.56 -3.94 13.79
N GLY A 105 12.64 -3.70 13.05
CA GLY A 105 13.17 -4.61 12.03
C GLY A 105 12.58 -4.43 10.63
N TYR A 106 11.66 -3.49 10.44
CA TYR A 106 11.21 -3.09 9.11
C TYR A 106 12.29 -2.27 8.40
N PHE A 107 12.15 -2.11 7.09
CA PHE A 107 13.03 -1.34 6.23
C PHE A 107 12.21 -0.29 5.49
N ARG A 108 12.61 0.98 5.59
CA ARG A 108 11.96 2.06 4.86
C ARG A 108 12.41 2.09 3.41
N ILE A 109 11.49 1.85 2.47
CA ILE A 109 11.83 1.74 1.04
C ILE A 109 11.39 2.93 0.20
N GLY A 110 10.57 3.84 0.73
CA GLY A 110 10.19 5.06 0.01
C GLY A 110 9.22 5.96 0.78
N ASN A 111 8.96 7.11 0.17
CA ASN A 111 7.83 7.99 0.50
C ASN A 111 6.76 7.81 -0.60
N ALA A 112 5.47 8.03 -0.30
CA ALA A 112 4.37 7.78 -1.25
C ALA A 112 4.34 8.67 -2.53
N TYR A 113 5.42 9.38 -2.83
CA TYR A 113 5.66 9.99 -4.13
C TYR A 113 6.96 9.44 -4.73
N LEU A 114 6.93 8.24 -5.31
CA LEU A 114 8.01 7.81 -6.20
C LEU A 114 7.52 6.88 -7.30
N ARG A 115 7.97 7.18 -8.52
CA ARG A 115 7.78 6.38 -9.74
C ARG A 115 9.17 5.92 -10.20
N LEU A 116 9.25 4.71 -10.80
CA LEU A 116 10.41 4.00 -11.43
C LEU A 116 11.04 2.91 -10.51
N VAL A 117 11.39 1.67 -10.90
CA VAL A 117 11.47 0.89 -12.16
C VAL A 117 11.06 -0.58 -11.87
N LYS A 118 10.46 -1.26 -12.87
CA LYS A 118 10.11 -2.69 -13.00
C LYS A 118 10.24 -3.56 -11.76
N MET A 119 9.07 -3.96 -11.31
CA MET A 119 8.65 -5.23 -10.71
C MET A 119 7.13 -4.91 -10.28
N SER A 120 6.09 -5.79 -10.24
CA SER A 120 4.65 -5.52 -9.87
C SER A 120 4.19 -5.56 -8.37
N LEU A 121 3.43 -4.55 -7.89
CA LEU A 121 2.09 -4.66 -7.27
C LEU A 121 1.22 -3.45 -7.69
N ILE A 122 0.08 -3.64 -8.37
CA ILE A 122 -1.34 -3.71 -7.93
C ILE A 122 -1.91 -2.42 -7.32
N PHE A 123 -2.91 -1.85 -8.00
CA PHE A 123 -3.65 -0.66 -7.62
C PHE A 123 -4.35 -0.84 -6.26
N LEU A 124 -4.04 0.04 -5.29
CA LEU A 124 -4.88 0.26 -4.11
C LEU A 124 -5.46 1.69 -4.18
N ASN A 125 -6.78 1.84 -4.13
CA ASN A 125 -7.43 3.15 -4.15
C ASN A 125 -7.79 3.60 -2.72
N LEU A 126 -6.97 4.49 -2.14
CA LEU A 126 -7.05 4.95 -0.76
C LEU A 126 -7.48 6.42 -0.68
N ILE A 127 -8.69 6.69 -0.19
CA ILE A 127 -9.23 8.05 -0.03
C ILE A 127 -9.12 8.47 1.44
N LEU A 128 -8.36 9.54 1.71
CA LEU A 128 -8.14 10.10 3.05
C LEU A 128 -8.59 11.56 3.09
N LYS A 129 -9.64 11.89 3.87
CA LYS A 129 -10.06 13.30 4.00
C LYS A 129 -9.18 14.07 4.94
N GLN A 130 -8.87 15.33 4.63
CA GLN A 130 -8.53 16.39 5.57
C GLN A 130 -9.80 17.23 5.82
N PHE A 131 -10.13 17.54 7.07
CA PHE A 131 -11.18 18.53 7.39
C PHE A 131 -10.61 19.95 7.32
#